data_AF-A0A0B7AWV7-F1
#
_entry.id   AF-A0A0B7AWV7-F1
#
_cell.length_a   1.000
_cell.length_b   1.000
_cell.length_c   1.000
_cell.angle_alpha   90.00
_cell.angle_beta   90.00
_cell.angle_gamma   90.00
#
_symmetry.space_group_name_H-M   'P 1'
#
loop_
_entity.id
_entity.type
_entity.pdbx_description
1 polymer ?
#
loop_
_entity_poly.entity_id
_entity_poly.type
_entity_poly.pdbx_seq_one_letter_code
_entity_poly.pdbx_strand_id
1 'polypeptide(L)'
;MEEAEGGRKLRTKERKLYTDQEIDEDDIDGRRTYSLEDKLTSDKFNADMVQVLRGPEFTMEWMQRNGLVRPIVFYDKTGLGMRVPSENFKVSDVKQCVGSRRILDVMDVSTQKAMEMSMKDWVRYYESPDRDRLLNVISLEFCHTRLENYVESPTLIRQLDWVDRAWPRHLKECQTESTNVIEKMKYPKVQKYCLMSVAGCYTDFHIDFGGTSVWYHILHGEKIFWLAPPSQTNIDRYVDWTLSAKQGDRFLGDVLEQCQRVVLHAGYTFIIQPDGMI
;
A
#
# COMPACT_ATOMS: atom_id res chain seq x y z
N MET A 1 50.99 36.01 -12.63
CA MET A 1 50.66 34.75 -11.93
C MET A 1 49.82 35.15 -10.74
N GLU A 2 48.50 35.05 -10.90
CA GLU A 2 47.52 35.38 -9.87
C GLU A 2 46.52 34.23 -9.91
N GLU A 3 46.55 33.36 -8.89
CA GLU A 3 45.59 32.27 -8.72
C GLU A 3 44.35 32.83 -8.02
N ALA A 4 43.20 32.74 -8.69
CA ALA A 4 41.91 33.10 -8.12
C ALA A 4 41.28 31.87 -7.43
N GLU A 5 41.18 31.89 -6.10
CA GLU A 5 40.39 30.94 -5.32
C GLU A 5 38.88 31.13 -5.57
N GLY A 6 38.33 30.32 -6.48
CA GLY A 6 36.89 30.23 -6.74
C GLY A 6 36.17 29.29 -5.78
N GLY A 7 36.05 29.66 -4.50
CA GLY A 7 35.25 28.92 -3.52
C GLY A 7 33.74 29.07 -3.80
N ARG A 8 33.08 28.03 -4.32
CA ARG A 8 31.61 27.97 -4.44
C ARG A 8 30.96 27.94 -3.06
N LYS A 9 30.50 29.10 -2.57
CA LYS A 9 29.60 29.18 -1.41
C LYS A 9 28.19 28.72 -1.81
N LEU A 10 27.78 27.53 -1.33
CA LEU A 10 26.40 27.09 -1.41
C LEU A 10 25.53 28.04 -0.59
N ARG A 11 24.53 28.65 -1.25
CA ARG A 11 23.56 29.55 -0.64
C ARG A 11 22.71 28.74 0.35
N THR A 12 22.71 29.11 1.62
CA THR A 12 21.88 28.48 2.64
C THR A 12 20.41 28.62 2.23
N LYS A 13 19.75 27.50 1.94
CA LYS A 13 18.34 27.46 1.58
C LYS A 13 17.56 27.53 2.90
N GLU A 14 17.04 28.71 3.23
CA GLU A 14 16.11 28.83 4.36
C GLU A 14 14.91 27.91 4.12
N ARG A 15 14.61 27.07 5.11
CA ARG A 15 13.37 26.28 5.13
C ARG A 15 12.22 27.28 5.06
N LYS A 16 11.43 27.23 3.99
CA LYS A 16 10.10 27.85 4.01
C LYS A 16 9.31 27.16 5.12
N LEU A 17 9.15 27.83 6.25
CA LEU A 17 8.10 27.51 7.21
C LEU A 17 6.78 27.68 6.45
N TYR A 18 6.08 26.58 6.21
CA TYR A 18 4.65 26.66 6.00
C TYR A 18 4.10 27.12 7.34
N THR A 19 3.59 28.34 7.37
CA THR A 19 2.75 28.79 8.50
C THR A 19 1.48 27.96 8.41
N ASP A 20 1.42 26.90 9.21
CA ASP A 20 0.16 26.26 9.58
C ASP A 20 -0.64 27.33 10.34
N GLN A 21 -1.44 28.09 9.60
CA GLN A 21 -2.58 28.74 10.20
C GLN A 21 -3.50 27.59 10.60
N GLU A 22 -3.50 27.28 11.89
CA GLU A 22 -4.51 26.46 12.55
C GLU A 22 -5.88 27.03 12.18
N ILE A 23 -6.46 26.50 11.11
CA ILE A 23 -7.90 26.55 10.92
C ILE A 23 -8.41 25.59 11.98
N ASP A 24 -9.07 26.12 13.01
CA ASP A 24 -9.95 25.37 13.89
C ASP A 24 -10.98 24.66 12.99
N GLU A 25 -10.62 23.46 12.51
CA GLU A 25 -11.57 22.49 12.00
C GLU A 25 -12.32 21.96 13.21
N ASP A 26 -13.33 22.74 13.63
CA ASP A 26 -14.41 22.27 14.50
C ASP A 26 -14.74 20.82 14.11
N ASP A 27 -14.71 19.93 15.10
CA ASP A 27 -14.99 18.49 15.03
C ASP A 27 -16.14 18.15 14.07
N ILE A 28 -15.84 18.01 12.77
CA ILE A 28 -16.71 17.32 11.82
C ILE A 28 -16.57 15.85 12.22
N ASP A 29 -17.51 15.41 13.06
CA ASP A 29 -17.71 14.03 13.48
C ASP A 29 -17.46 13.12 12.26
N GLY A 30 -16.29 12.46 12.23
CA GLY A 30 -15.78 11.66 11.10
C GLY A 30 -16.59 10.38 10.83
N ARG A 31 -17.86 10.36 11.25
CA ARG A 31 -18.79 9.27 11.04
C ARG A 31 -19.20 9.28 9.58
N ARG A 32 -18.67 8.29 8.85
CA ARG A 32 -19.16 7.88 7.54
C ARG A 32 -20.69 7.83 7.56
N THR A 33 -21.34 8.53 6.63
CA THR A 33 -22.80 8.54 6.53
C THR A 33 -23.34 7.31 5.80
N TYR A 34 -22.47 6.54 5.14
CA TYR A 34 -22.80 5.30 4.45
C TYR A 34 -22.43 4.06 5.28
N SER A 35 -23.26 3.01 5.18
CA SER A 35 -23.02 1.70 5.82
C SER A 35 -22.12 0.84 4.92
N LEU A 36 -20.97 0.41 5.44
CA LEU A 36 -20.10 -0.55 4.75
C LEU A 36 -20.71 -1.96 4.70
N GLU A 37 -21.49 -2.35 5.71
CA GLU A 37 -22.17 -3.65 5.73
C GLU A 37 -23.16 -3.78 4.55
N ASP A 38 -23.84 -2.68 4.22
CA ASP A 38 -24.72 -2.62 3.05
C ASP A 38 -23.90 -2.78 1.75
N LYS A 39 -22.70 -2.20 1.68
CA LYS A 39 -21.82 -2.33 0.49
C LYS A 39 -21.22 -3.72 0.36
N LEU A 40 -20.98 -4.40 1.48
CA LEU A 40 -20.50 -5.78 1.54
C LEU A 40 -21.55 -6.80 1.10
N THR A 41 -22.83 -6.49 1.26
CA THR A 41 -23.95 -7.37 0.88
C THR A 41 -24.60 -6.98 -0.45
N SER A 42 -24.37 -5.76 -0.95
CA SER A 42 -24.93 -5.29 -2.22
C SER A 42 -24.42 -6.08 -3.43
N ASP A 43 -25.32 -6.38 -4.38
CA ASP A 43 -24.99 -6.99 -5.67
C ASP A 43 -24.57 -5.98 -6.74
N LYS A 44 -24.49 -4.68 -6.40
CA LYS A 44 -24.17 -3.60 -7.35
C LYS A 44 -22.75 -3.69 -7.91
N PHE A 45 -21.82 -4.26 -7.16
CA PHE A 45 -20.38 -4.26 -7.47
C PHE A 45 -19.96 -5.56 -8.17
N ASN A 46 -20.66 -5.92 -9.24
CA ASN A 46 -20.55 -7.22 -9.91
C ASN A 46 -19.91 -7.15 -11.31
N ALA A 47 -19.16 -6.08 -11.61
CA ALA A 47 -18.39 -6.00 -12.85
C ALA A 47 -17.37 -7.15 -12.95
N ASP A 48 -16.97 -7.51 -14.17
CA ASP A 48 -16.03 -8.60 -14.45
C ASP A 48 -14.74 -8.09 -15.08
N MET A 49 -13.86 -7.54 -14.24
CA MET A 49 -12.59 -6.93 -14.63
C MET A 49 -11.37 -7.72 -14.15
N VAL A 50 -11.48 -8.51 -13.09
CA VAL A 50 -10.37 -9.38 -12.63
C VAL A 50 -10.21 -10.61 -13.52
N GLN A 51 -8.97 -10.91 -13.90
CA GLN A 51 -8.60 -12.14 -14.59
C GLN A 51 -8.06 -13.16 -13.59
N VAL A 52 -8.38 -14.44 -13.80
CA VAL A 52 -7.77 -15.54 -13.05
C VAL A 52 -6.63 -16.13 -13.85
N LEU A 53 -5.46 -16.33 -13.24
CA LEU A 53 -4.34 -17.07 -13.81
C LEU A 53 -3.79 -18.09 -12.80
N ARG A 54 -3.09 -19.11 -13.30
CA ARG A 54 -2.26 -19.98 -12.46
C ARG A 54 -0.81 -19.52 -12.51
N GLY A 55 -0.06 -19.78 -11.45
CA GLY A 55 1.33 -19.30 -11.34
C GLY A 55 2.24 -19.66 -12.54
N PRO A 56 2.24 -20.90 -13.07
CA PRO A 56 3.06 -21.26 -14.23
C PRO A 56 2.74 -20.50 -15.52
N GLU A 57 1.55 -19.89 -15.63
CA GLU A 57 1.13 -19.10 -16.79
C GLU A 57 1.64 -17.66 -16.69
N PHE A 58 2.00 -17.18 -15.49
CA PHE A 58 2.45 -15.81 -15.25
C PHE A 58 3.94 -15.64 -15.57
N THR A 59 4.25 -15.65 -16.87
CA THR A 59 5.60 -15.57 -17.42
C THR A 59 5.86 -14.25 -18.16
N MET A 60 7.13 -13.95 -18.43
CA MET A 60 7.51 -12.78 -19.23
C MET A 60 6.90 -12.83 -20.64
N GLU A 61 6.80 -14.02 -21.24
CA GLU A 61 6.16 -14.21 -22.54
C GLU A 61 4.67 -13.88 -22.51
N TRP A 62 3.96 -14.33 -21.48
CA TRP A 62 2.56 -13.97 -21.27
C TRP A 62 2.40 -12.45 -21.10
N MET A 63 3.27 -11.84 -20.29
CA MET A 63 3.26 -10.40 -20.04
C MET A 63 3.50 -9.59 -21.32
N GLN A 64 4.46 -9.98 -22.16
CA GLN A 64 4.75 -9.29 -23.42
C GLN A 64 3.61 -9.39 -24.43
N ARG A 65 2.84 -10.49 -24.41
CA ARG A 65 1.71 -10.69 -25.33
C ARG A 65 0.44 -9.98 -24.89
N ASN A 66 0.11 -10.02 -23.60
CA ASN A 66 -1.18 -9.56 -23.08
C ASN A 66 -1.09 -8.18 -22.43
N GLY A 67 0.11 -7.80 -21.95
CA GLY A 67 0.27 -6.69 -21.03
C GLY A 67 -0.35 -6.96 -19.67
N LEU A 68 -0.04 -6.12 -18.69
CA LEU A 68 -0.70 -6.09 -17.40
C LEU A 68 -1.80 -5.05 -17.48
N VAL A 69 -2.90 -5.37 -18.16
CA VAL A 69 -4.01 -4.43 -18.43
C VAL A 69 -5.22 -4.63 -17.52
N ARG A 70 -5.33 -5.80 -16.90
CA ARG A 70 -6.40 -6.19 -15.97
C ARG A 70 -5.80 -6.66 -14.65
N PRO A 71 -6.50 -6.49 -13.51
CA PRO A 71 -6.03 -7.08 -12.27
C PRO A 71 -6.06 -8.60 -12.38
N ILE A 72 -5.12 -9.27 -11.74
CA ILE A 72 -4.97 -10.72 -11.82
C ILE A 72 -5.06 -11.33 -10.43
N VAL A 73 -5.92 -12.32 -10.26
CA VAL A 73 -5.98 -13.14 -9.04
C VAL A 73 -5.40 -14.53 -9.30
N PHE A 74 -4.64 -15.00 -8.33
CA PHE A 74 -4.10 -16.35 -8.25
C PHE A 74 -4.63 -16.99 -6.96
N TYR A 75 -5.36 -18.09 -7.10
CA TYR A 75 -5.88 -18.84 -5.96
C TYR A 75 -4.84 -19.74 -5.28
N ASP A 76 -3.70 -19.95 -5.95
CA ASP A 76 -2.56 -20.67 -5.41
C ASP A 76 -1.26 -19.97 -5.83
N LYS A 77 -0.29 -19.91 -4.91
CA LYS A 77 1.02 -19.29 -5.13
C LYS A 77 1.99 -20.18 -5.91
N THR A 78 1.68 -21.46 -6.08
CA THR A 78 2.55 -22.41 -6.80
C THR A 78 2.85 -21.91 -8.21
N GLY A 79 4.13 -21.90 -8.58
CA GLY A 79 4.60 -21.45 -9.89
C GLY A 79 4.87 -19.95 -10.02
N LEU A 80 4.49 -19.11 -9.05
CA LEU A 80 4.82 -17.67 -9.07
C LEU A 80 6.29 -17.38 -8.74
N GLY A 81 7.01 -18.36 -8.20
CA GLY A 81 8.40 -18.19 -7.72
C GLY A 81 8.51 -17.14 -6.62
N MET A 82 7.47 -17.05 -5.79
CA MET A 82 7.43 -16.23 -4.58
C MET A 82 7.73 -17.06 -3.35
N ARG A 83 8.30 -16.42 -2.33
CA ARG A 83 8.50 -17.02 -1.01
C ARG A 83 7.81 -16.12 0.00
N VAL A 84 7.03 -16.73 0.88
CA VAL A 84 6.38 -16.05 2.00
C VAL A 84 6.55 -16.92 3.25
N PRO A 85 6.46 -16.33 4.45
CA PRO A 85 6.47 -17.10 5.69
C PRO A 85 5.40 -18.20 5.72
N SER A 86 5.56 -19.15 6.64
CA SER A 86 4.55 -20.19 6.88
C SER A 86 3.25 -19.59 7.41
N GLU A 87 2.16 -20.35 7.30
CA GLU A 87 0.86 -20.01 7.89
C GLU A 87 0.84 -19.97 9.44
N ASN A 88 1.94 -20.30 10.11
CA ASN A 88 2.05 -20.11 11.56
C ASN A 88 2.65 -18.75 11.94
N PHE A 89 3.01 -17.92 10.95
CA PHE A 89 3.71 -16.66 11.17
C PHE A 89 2.76 -15.55 11.64
N LYS A 90 3.01 -15.02 12.84
CA LYS A 90 2.12 -14.07 13.51
C LYS A 90 2.67 -12.65 13.50
N VAL A 91 1.82 -11.69 13.88
CA VAL A 91 2.22 -10.27 14.09
C VAL A 91 3.34 -10.15 15.14
N SER A 92 3.38 -11.04 16.13
CA SER A 92 4.48 -11.12 17.10
C SER A 92 5.82 -11.52 16.47
N ASP A 93 5.83 -12.33 15.41
CA ASP A 93 7.03 -12.68 14.65
C ASP A 93 7.49 -11.53 13.76
N VAL A 94 6.54 -10.76 13.18
CA VAL A 94 6.86 -9.49 12.49
C VAL A 94 7.64 -8.57 13.43
N LYS A 95 7.15 -8.37 14.66
CA LYS A 95 7.83 -7.57 15.70
C LYS A 95 9.25 -8.08 16.00
N GLN A 96 9.46 -9.40 16.06
CA GLN A 96 10.80 -9.93 16.24
C GLN A 96 11.71 -9.59 15.06
N CYS A 97 11.20 -9.65 13.83
CA CYS A 97 11.99 -9.41 12.63
C CYS A 97 12.35 -7.92 12.41
N VAL A 98 11.38 -7.01 12.61
CA VAL A 98 11.56 -5.57 12.35
C VAL A 98 12.05 -4.78 13.57
N GLY A 99 11.86 -5.33 14.77
CA GLY A 99 12.27 -4.72 16.04
C GLY A 99 11.12 -4.06 16.79
N SER A 100 11.11 -4.21 18.12
CA SER A 100 10.03 -3.74 19.00
C SER A 100 9.90 -2.23 19.10
N ARG A 101 11.01 -1.49 18.98
CA ARG A 101 11.06 -0.02 19.06
C ARG A 101 10.85 0.66 17.71
N ARG A 102 10.63 -0.10 16.63
CA ARG A 102 10.34 0.46 15.32
C ARG A 102 9.03 1.25 15.41
N ILE A 103 9.08 2.52 15.02
CA ILE A 103 7.90 3.36 14.87
C ILE A 103 7.17 2.97 13.58
N LEU A 104 5.86 2.89 13.68
CA LEU A 104 4.92 2.60 12.61
C LEU A 104 4.01 3.79 12.39
N ASP A 105 3.67 4.04 11.13
CA ASP A 105 2.51 4.85 10.79
C ASP A 105 1.27 3.97 10.88
N VAL A 106 0.34 4.37 11.73
CA VAL A 106 -0.91 3.68 12.00
C VAL A 106 -2.05 4.61 11.67
N MET A 107 -3.00 4.12 10.88
CA MET A 107 -4.19 4.88 10.52
C MET A 107 -5.32 4.55 11.47
N ASP A 108 -5.96 5.56 12.04
CA ASP A 108 -7.27 5.38 12.67
C ASP A 108 -8.33 5.32 11.58
N VAL A 109 -9.00 4.18 11.47
CA VAL A 109 -10.01 3.92 10.44
C VAL A 109 -11.23 4.83 10.59
N SER A 110 -11.56 5.24 11.81
CA SER A 110 -12.73 6.07 12.07
C SER A 110 -12.52 7.52 11.64
N THR A 111 -11.33 8.07 11.87
CA THR A 111 -11.04 9.49 11.55
C THR A 111 -10.22 9.66 10.27
N GLN A 112 -9.70 8.56 9.70
CA GLN A 112 -8.71 8.54 8.62
C GLN A 112 -7.44 9.35 8.94
N LYS A 113 -7.20 9.69 10.22
CA LYS A 113 -6.00 10.42 10.67
C LYS A 113 -4.85 9.44 10.91
N ALA A 114 -3.64 9.83 10.48
CA ALA A 114 -2.42 9.10 10.75
C ALA A 114 -1.92 9.40 12.18
N MET A 115 -1.40 8.38 12.85
CA MET A 115 -0.72 8.48 14.13
C MET A 115 0.49 7.55 14.16
N GLU A 116 1.44 7.83 15.04
CA GLU A 116 2.62 7.00 15.22
C GLU A 116 2.51 6.14 16.48
N MET A 117 2.98 4.89 16.41
CA MET A 117 3.22 4.08 17.61
C MET A 117 4.32 3.05 17.38
N SER A 118 4.82 2.46 18.47
CA SER A 118 5.84 1.43 18.38
C SER A 118 5.25 0.06 17.95
N MET A 119 6.05 -0.77 17.28
CA MET A 119 5.70 -2.16 16.99
C MET A 119 5.32 -2.97 18.23
N LYS A 120 5.89 -2.63 19.40
CA LYS A 120 5.52 -3.26 20.67
C LYS A 120 4.08 -2.94 21.05
N ASP A 121 3.69 -1.68 20.95
CA ASP A 121 2.35 -1.21 21.31
C ASP A 121 1.33 -1.70 20.29
N TRP A 122 1.70 -1.71 18.99
CA TRP A 122 0.88 -2.29 17.94
C TRP A 122 0.56 -3.77 18.18
N VAL A 123 1.55 -4.60 18.51
CA VAL A 123 1.29 -6.03 18.82
C VAL A 123 0.38 -6.18 20.02
N ARG A 124 0.57 -5.36 21.07
CA ARG A 124 -0.31 -5.37 22.26
C ARG A 124 -1.75 -5.01 21.89
N TYR A 125 -1.95 -4.00 21.04
CA TYR A 125 -3.27 -3.64 20.52
C TYR A 125 -3.87 -4.75 19.65
N TYR A 126 -3.08 -5.33 18.75
CA TYR A 126 -3.53 -6.36 17.81
C TYR A 126 -3.98 -7.64 18.53
N GLU A 127 -3.24 -8.06 19.56
CA GLU A 127 -3.54 -9.26 20.34
C GLU A 127 -4.61 -9.02 21.43
N SER A 128 -4.98 -7.77 21.72
CA SER A 128 -6.04 -7.45 22.68
C SER A 128 -7.40 -7.90 22.17
N PRO A 129 -8.20 -8.63 22.96
CA PRO A 129 -9.58 -8.98 22.58
C PRO A 129 -10.49 -7.74 22.56
N ASP A 130 -10.27 -6.83 23.51
CA ASP A 130 -11.00 -5.56 23.63
C ASP A 130 -10.19 -4.45 22.96
N ARG A 131 -10.79 -3.79 21.95
CA ARG A 131 -10.16 -2.73 21.18
C ARG A 131 -11.04 -1.50 21.19
N ASP A 132 -10.53 -0.41 21.74
CA ASP A 132 -11.27 0.86 21.86
C ASP A 132 -11.37 1.61 20.51
N ARG A 133 -10.40 1.40 19.62
CA ARG A 133 -10.28 2.05 18.31
C ARG A 133 -10.02 1.02 17.23
N LEU A 134 -10.41 1.33 15.99
CA LEU A 134 -10.05 0.53 14.81
C LEU A 134 -8.81 1.14 14.16
N LEU A 135 -7.68 0.44 14.31
CA LEU A 135 -6.38 0.89 13.84
C LEU A 135 -5.87 -0.05 12.75
N ASN A 136 -5.17 0.50 11.76
CA ASN A 136 -4.68 -0.25 10.62
C ASN A 136 -3.23 0.12 10.28
N VAL A 137 -2.40 -0.88 9.98
CA VAL A 137 -1.02 -0.67 9.48
C VAL A 137 -0.96 -1.14 8.03
N ILE A 138 -0.75 -0.20 7.13
CA ILE A 138 -0.65 -0.48 5.67
C ILE A 138 0.68 -0.07 5.05
N SER A 139 1.48 0.74 5.75
CA SER A 139 2.70 1.38 5.21
C SER A 139 4.01 0.80 5.76
N LEU A 140 3.99 -0.32 6.50
CA LEU A 140 5.20 -0.91 7.07
C LEU A 140 6.08 -1.53 5.97
N GLU A 141 7.01 -0.73 5.46
CA GLU A 141 8.06 -1.19 4.56
C GLU A 141 9.21 -1.84 5.35
N PHE A 142 9.55 -3.09 5.00
CA PHE A 142 10.46 -3.92 5.79
C PHE A 142 11.74 -4.36 5.06
N CYS A 143 12.08 -3.77 3.90
CA CYS A 143 13.40 -3.99 3.30
C CYS A 143 14.51 -3.60 4.28
N HIS A 144 15.62 -4.34 4.23
CA HIS A 144 16.76 -4.24 5.15
C HIS A 144 16.43 -4.58 6.61
N THR A 145 15.35 -5.33 6.86
CA THR A 145 15.10 -5.99 8.15
C THR A 145 15.29 -7.49 8.01
N ARG A 146 15.28 -8.24 9.14
CA ARG A 146 15.36 -9.71 9.08
C ARG A 146 14.17 -10.34 8.33
N LEU A 147 13.04 -9.64 8.23
CA LEU A 147 11.83 -10.11 7.57
C LEU A 147 12.05 -10.26 6.06
N GLU A 148 12.95 -9.46 5.48
CA GLU A 148 13.25 -9.47 4.05
C GLU A 148 13.67 -10.85 3.54
N ASN A 149 14.38 -11.63 4.36
CA ASN A 149 14.87 -12.96 4.00
C ASN A 149 13.73 -13.99 3.85
N TYR A 150 12.61 -13.77 4.54
CA TYR A 150 11.44 -14.65 4.52
C TYR A 150 10.49 -14.33 3.37
N VAL A 151 10.59 -13.14 2.78
CA VAL A 151 9.68 -12.67 1.74
C VAL A 151 10.42 -12.39 0.44
N GLU A 152 10.05 -13.12 -0.60
CA GLU A 152 10.45 -12.88 -1.98
C GLU A 152 9.18 -12.68 -2.81
N SER A 153 9.12 -11.59 -3.57
CA SER A 153 7.99 -11.24 -4.45
C SER A 153 7.78 -12.32 -5.54
N PRO A 154 6.80 -12.20 -6.45
CA PRO A 154 6.76 -13.06 -7.63
C PRO A 154 7.95 -12.83 -8.58
N THR A 155 8.39 -13.88 -9.28
CA THR A 155 9.57 -13.83 -10.16
C THR A 155 9.43 -12.80 -11.27
N LEU A 156 8.27 -12.75 -11.93
CA LEU A 156 8.01 -11.79 -13.00
C LEU A 156 8.03 -10.34 -12.49
N ILE A 157 7.52 -10.08 -11.28
CA ILE A 157 7.55 -8.74 -10.68
C ILE A 157 8.99 -8.27 -10.48
N ARG A 158 9.90 -9.11 -10.00
CA ARG A 158 11.35 -8.77 -9.89
C ARG A 158 12.00 -8.48 -11.25
N GLN A 159 11.53 -9.12 -12.31
CA GLN A 159 12.07 -8.90 -13.66
C GLN A 159 11.61 -7.57 -14.26
N LEU A 160 10.42 -7.08 -13.87
CA LEU A 160 9.81 -5.85 -14.38
C LEU A 160 10.10 -4.62 -13.52
N ASP A 161 10.35 -4.79 -12.23
CA ASP A 161 10.49 -3.69 -11.28
C ASP A 161 11.59 -2.69 -11.66
N TRP A 162 11.20 -1.42 -11.80
CA TRP A 162 12.12 -0.36 -12.20
C TRP A 162 13.20 -0.08 -11.16
N VAL A 163 12.95 -0.33 -9.87
CA VAL A 163 13.98 -0.15 -8.85
C VAL A 163 15.11 -1.16 -9.05
N ASP A 164 14.78 -2.41 -9.35
CA ASP A 164 15.77 -3.46 -9.64
C ASP A 164 16.44 -3.31 -11.02
N ARG A 165 15.73 -2.76 -12.00
CA ARG A 165 16.17 -2.72 -13.41
C ARG A 165 16.85 -1.42 -13.84
N ALA A 166 16.40 -0.28 -13.33
CA ALA A 166 16.83 1.04 -13.77
C ALA A 166 17.62 1.83 -12.72
N TRP A 167 17.42 1.57 -11.42
CA TRP A 167 18.15 2.29 -10.37
C TRP A 167 19.63 1.85 -10.30
N PRO A 168 20.59 2.76 -10.05
CA PRO A 168 21.99 2.39 -9.90
C PRO A 168 22.20 1.40 -8.73
N ARG A 169 22.66 0.19 -9.06
CA ARG A 169 22.82 -0.92 -8.09
C ARG A 169 23.68 -0.55 -6.89
N HIS A 170 24.79 0.14 -7.13
CA HIS A 170 25.71 0.56 -6.08
C HIS A 170 25.03 1.47 -5.04
N LEU A 171 24.03 2.29 -5.42
CA LEU A 171 23.30 3.13 -4.48
C LEU A 171 22.34 2.31 -3.62
N LYS A 172 21.69 1.31 -4.23
CA LYS A 172 20.82 0.37 -3.53
C LYS A 172 21.59 -0.50 -2.53
N GLU A 173 22.73 -1.05 -2.94
CA GLU A 173 23.63 -1.83 -2.09
C GLU A 173 24.24 -1.01 -0.95
N CYS A 174 24.46 0.29 -1.18
CA CYS A 174 24.91 1.23 -0.16
C CYS A 174 23.83 1.62 0.87
N GLN A 175 22.57 1.18 0.70
CA GLN A 175 21.51 1.42 1.66
C GLN A 175 21.66 0.45 2.83
N THR A 176 21.87 1.01 4.03
CA THR A 176 21.96 0.24 5.28
C THR A 176 20.81 0.55 6.23
N GLU A 177 20.14 1.68 6.03
CA GLU A 177 19.06 2.13 6.90
C GLU A 177 17.75 1.39 6.56
N SER A 178 17.13 0.84 7.60
CA SER A 178 15.90 0.06 7.50
C SER A 178 14.64 0.93 7.56
N THR A 179 14.77 2.20 7.92
CA THR A 179 13.69 3.20 7.95
C THR A 179 13.58 3.96 6.63
N ASN A 180 12.39 4.48 6.35
CA ASN A 180 12.11 5.27 5.15
C ASN A 180 12.36 6.77 5.38
N VAL A 181 13.46 7.11 6.07
CA VAL A 181 13.84 8.50 6.31
C VAL A 181 14.44 9.07 5.03
N ILE A 182 13.69 9.95 4.35
CA ILE A 182 14.01 10.49 3.01
C ILE A 182 15.45 11.01 2.92
N GLU A 183 15.92 11.73 3.94
CA GLU A 183 17.27 12.32 3.97
C GLU A 183 18.42 11.28 3.88
N LYS A 184 18.13 10.03 4.25
CA LYS A 184 19.10 8.93 4.28
C LYS A 184 18.86 7.88 3.19
N MET A 185 17.79 8.02 2.42
CA MET A 185 17.43 7.07 1.36
C MET A 185 18.30 7.28 0.12
N LYS A 186 18.94 6.20 -0.33
CA LYS A 186 19.75 6.17 -1.55
C LYS A 186 19.02 5.57 -2.75
N TYR A 187 17.83 5.02 -2.54
CA TYR A 187 16.93 4.47 -3.55
C TYR A 187 15.47 4.52 -3.06
N PRO A 188 14.47 4.44 -3.96
CA PRO A 188 13.06 4.35 -3.57
C PRO A 188 12.75 3.00 -2.90
N LYS A 189 12.70 3.02 -1.57
CA LYS A 189 12.42 1.86 -0.71
C LYS A 189 10.92 1.65 -0.55
N VAL A 190 10.31 1.09 -1.60
CA VAL A 190 8.85 0.90 -1.72
C VAL A 190 8.50 -0.49 -2.31
N GLN A 191 9.34 -1.50 -2.05
CA GLN A 191 9.22 -2.81 -2.72
C GLN A 191 8.50 -3.87 -1.88
N LYS A 192 8.64 -3.84 -0.54
CA LYS A 192 8.11 -4.89 0.34
C LYS A 192 7.39 -4.29 1.54
N TYR A 193 6.07 -4.45 1.55
CA TYR A 193 5.18 -3.95 2.60
C TYR A 193 4.54 -5.09 3.39
N CYS A 194 4.44 -4.93 4.70
CA CYS A 194 3.73 -5.83 5.61
C CYS A 194 2.48 -5.12 6.11
N LEU A 195 1.31 -5.54 5.63
CA LEU A 195 0.04 -5.00 6.06
C LEU A 195 -0.51 -5.82 7.23
N MET A 196 -0.96 -5.14 8.27
CA MET A 196 -1.58 -5.74 9.45
C MET A 196 -2.86 -4.98 9.75
N SER A 197 -3.99 -5.64 9.51
CA SER A 197 -5.33 -5.07 9.70
C SER A 197 -6.11 -5.92 10.70
N VAL A 198 -6.93 -5.28 11.53
CA VAL A 198 -7.92 -5.97 12.37
C VAL A 198 -9.27 -6.05 11.64
N ALA A 199 -10.15 -6.94 12.09
CA ALA A 199 -11.48 -7.06 11.50
C ALA A 199 -12.26 -5.73 11.60
N GLY A 200 -12.95 -5.36 10.53
CA GLY A 200 -13.70 -4.09 10.44
C GLY A 200 -12.86 -2.88 9.97
N CYS A 201 -11.54 -3.03 9.77
CA CYS A 201 -10.75 -1.97 9.16
C CYS A 201 -11.18 -1.69 7.71
N TYR A 202 -11.19 -0.41 7.35
CA TYR A 202 -11.50 0.07 6.01
C TYR A 202 -10.49 1.15 5.62
N THR A 203 -10.00 1.05 4.39
CA THR A 203 -9.20 2.09 3.74
C THR A 203 -10.02 2.56 2.56
N ASP A 204 -10.27 3.87 2.50
CA ASP A 204 -11.12 4.43 1.45
C ASP A 204 -10.47 4.35 0.05
N PHE A 205 -11.25 4.62 -0.98
CA PHE A 205 -10.79 4.57 -2.37
C PHE A 205 -9.57 5.45 -2.61
N HIS A 206 -8.58 4.91 -3.30
CA HIS A 206 -7.35 5.62 -3.61
C HIS A 206 -6.69 5.00 -4.84
N ILE A 207 -5.90 5.82 -5.52
CA ILE A 207 -4.95 5.35 -6.51
C ILE A 207 -3.59 5.22 -5.84
N ASP A 208 -2.96 4.05 -5.97
CA ASP A 208 -1.62 3.82 -5.42
C ASP A 208 -0.60 4.85 -5.92
N PHE A 209 0.28 5.27 -5.01
CA PHE A 209 1.17 6.39 -5.25
C PHE A 209 2.02 6.19 -6.52
N GLY A 210 2.07 7.24 -7.34
CA GLY A 210 2.80 7.22 -8.61
C GLY A 210 2.17 6.34 -9.70
N GLY A 211 0.92 5.88 -9.51
CA GLY A 211 0.25 4.98 -10.45
C GLY A 211 0.94 3.61 -10.53
N THR A 212 1.54 3.17 -9.44
CA THR A 212 2.32 1.94 -9.37
C THR A 212 1.43 0.70 -9.48
N SER A 213 1.95 -0.36 -10.09
CA SER A 213 1.36 -1.69 -9.95
C SER A 213 1.73 -2.26 -8.59
N VAL A 214 0.80 -3.00 -7.98
CA VAL A 214 1.02 -3.62 -6.67
C VAL A 214 0.69 -5.10 -6.69
N TRP A 215 1.37 -5.84 -5.83
CA TRP A 215 1.08 -7.24 -5.58
C TRP A 215 0.73 -7.42 -4.11
N TYR A 216 -0.34 -8.16 -3.85
CA TYR A 216 -0.82 -8.52 -2.52
C TYR A 216 -0.78 -10.04 -2.38
N HIS A 217 -0.43 -10.50 -1.19
CA HIS A 217 -0.57 -11.90 -0.82
C HIS A 217 -1.21 -11.99 0.56
N ILE A 218 -2.35 -12.67 0.67
CA ILE A 218 -3.06 -12.81 1.94
C ILE A 218 -2.44 -13.98 2.69
N LEU A 219 -1.63 -13.69 3.70
CA LEU A 219 -1.06 -14.74 4.55
C LEU A 219 -2.10 -15.28 5.54
N HIS A 220 -2.87 -14.39 6.15
CA HIS A 220 -3.91 -14.70 7.14
C HIS A 220 -5.16 -13.87 6.92
N GLY A 221 -6.31 -14.49 7.19
CA GLY A 221 -7.61 -13.83 7.13
C GLY A 221 -8.10 -13.61 5.71
N GLU A 222 -8.76 -12.48 5.52
CA GLU A 222 -9.46 -12.12 4.28
C GLU A 222 -9.35 -10.62 4.07
N LYS A 223 -9.30 -10.20 2.80
CA LYS A 223 -9.33 -8.79 2.41
C LYS A 223 -10.28 -8.61 1.24
N ILE A 224 -11.14 -7.60 1.33
CA ILE A 224 -12.12 -7.28 0.29
C ILE A 224 -11.68 -5.99 -0.39
N PHE A 225 -11.61 -6.02 -1.71
CA PHE A 225 -11.26 -4.89 -2.56
C PHE A 225 -12.50 -4.47 -3.34
N TRP A 226 -12.71 -3.16 -3.48
CA TRP A 226 -13.53 -2.59 -4.52
C TRP A 226 -12.61 -1.97 -5.55
N LEU A 227 -12.84 -2.25 -6.82
CA LEU A 227 -11.98 -1.81 -7.91
C LEU A 227 -12.84 -1.09 -8.94
N ALA A 228 -12.31 -0.02 -9.52
CA ALA A 228 -12.92 0.60 -10.69
C ALA A 228 -11.87 0.96 -11.74
N PRO A 229 -12.13 0.66 -13.03
CA PRO A 229 -11.15 0.90 -14.07
C PRO A 229 -10.82 2.39 -14.20
N PRO A 230 -9.57 2.74 -14.57
CA PRO A 230 -9.12 4.12 -14.73
C PRO A 230 -9.63 4.74 -16.04
N SER A 231 -10.92 4.65 -16.32
CA SER A 231 -11.54 5.38 -17.43
C SER A 231 -11.45 6.89 -17.16
N GLN A 232 -11.38 7.71 -18.21
CA GLN A 232 -11.33 9.18 -18.04
C GLN A 232 -12.46 9.68 -17.12
N THR A 233 -13.67 9.15 -17.32
CA THR A 233 -14.83 9.48 -16.49
C THR A 233 -14.67 9.08 -15.02
N ASN A 234 -14.09 7.92 -14.73
CA ASN A 234 -13.84 7.47 -13.35
C ASN A 234 -12.74 8.29 -12.69
N ILE A 235 -11.68 8.64 -13.42
CA ILE A 235 -10.60 9.51 -12.94
C ILE A 235 -11.14 10.91 -12.62
N ASP A 236 -11.96 11.50 -13.51
CA ASP A 236 -12.57 12.81 -13.26
C ASP A 236 -13.45 12.77 -11.99
N ARG A 237 -14.27 11.72 -11.83
CA ARG A 237 -15.09 11.50 -10.63
C ARG A 237 -14.24 11.31 -9.36
N TYR A 238 -13.11 10.61 -9.46
CA TYR A 238 -12.18 10.42 -8.34
C TYR A 238 -11.51 11.73 -7.95
N VAL A 239 -11.08 12.55 -8.92
CA VAL A 239 -10.49 13.87 -8.67
C VAL A 239 -11.50 14.79 -8.02
N ASP A 240 -12.72 14.88 -8.57
CA ASP A 240 -13.80 15.70 -7.99
C ASP A 240 -14.14 15.25 -6.56
N TRP A 241 -14.19 13.94 -6.30
CA TRP A 241 -14.41 13.39 -4.97
C TRP A 241 -13.27 13.72 -4.02
N THR A 242 -12.01 13.58 -4.46
CA THR A 242 -10.82 13.87 -3.64
C THR A 242 -10.75 15.36 -3.28
N LEU A 243 -11.11 16.24 -4.21
CA LEU A 243 -11.17 17.69 -3.99
C LEU A 243 -12.40 18.13 -3.17
N SER A 244 -13.40 17.26 -3.04
CA SER A 244 -14.58 17.55 -2.23
C SER A 244 -14.26 17.34 -0.74
N ALA A 245 -14.75 18.24 0.12
CA ALA A 245 -14.72 18.04 1.58
C ALA A 245 -15.72 16.95 2.07
N LYS A 246 -16.24 16.11 1.16
CA LYS A 246 -17.34 15.16 1.39
C LYS A 246 -16.92 13.70 1.21
N GLN A 247 -15.62 13.40 1.35
CA GLN A 247 -15.11 12.03 1.18
C GLN A 247 -15.82 11.04 2.13
N GLY A 248 -16.07 11.45 3.38
CA GLY A 248 -16.81 10.66 4.37
C GLY A 248 -18.31 10.51 4.10
N ASP A 249 -18.90 11.34 3.24
CA ASP A 249 -20.35 11.35 3.01
C ASP A 249 -20.80 10.40 1.90
N ARG A 250 -19.88 10.00 1.00
CA ARG A 250 -20.24 9.27 -0.21
C ARG A 250 -19.26 8.16 -0.49
N PHE A 251 -19.77 6.93 -0.56
CA PHE A 251 -19.02 5.78 -1.04
C PHE A 251 -18.72 5.92 -2.53
N LEU A 252 -17.46 6.13 -2.91
CA LEU A 252 -17.09 6.45 -4.28
C LEU A 252 -17.48 5.34 -5.28
N GLY A 253 -17.42 4.07 -4.86
CA GLY A 253 -17.86 2.93 -5.68
C GLY A 253 -19.30 3.01 -6.16
N ASP A 254 -20.18 3.79 -5.49
CA ASP A 254 -21.56 3.99 -5.97
C ASP A 254 -21.65 4.86 -7.22
N VAL A 255 -20.62 5.67 -7.44
CA VAL A 255 -20.53 6.69 -8.49
C VAL A 255 -19.67 6.20 -9.63
N LEU A 256 -18.69 5.35 -9.36
CA LEU A 256 -17.77 4.83 -10.36
C LEU A 256 -18.48 3.83 -11.28
N GLU A 257 -18.08 3.84 -12.55
CA GLU A 257 -18.56 2.90 -13.55
C GLU A 257 -17.80 1.59 -13.43
N GLN A 258 -18.50 0.47 -13.66
CA GLN A 258 -17.92 -0.88 -13.67
C GLN A 258 -17.16 -1.24 -12.40
N CYS A 259 -17.67 -0.81 -11.23
CA CYS A 259 -17.05 -1.18 -9.97
C CYS A 259 -17.23 -2.69 -9.68
N GLN A 260 -16.12 -3.38 -9.38
CA GLN A 260 -16.11 -4.80 -8.99
C GLN A 260 -15.69 -4.96 -7.54
N ARG A 261 -16.42 -5.77 -6.77
CA ARG A 261 -16.01 -6.25 -5.45
C ARG A 261 -15.28 -7.59 -5.59
N VAL A 262 -14.10 -7.70 -4.99
CA VAL A 262 -13.22 -8.88 -5.04
C VAL A 262 -12.89 -9.31 -3.63
N VAL A 263 -13.12 -10.59 -3.31
CA VAL A 263 -12.79 -11.17 -2.00
C VAL A 263 -11.52 -12.00 -2.14
N LEU A 264 -10.51 -11.67 -1.34
CA LEU A 264 -9.24 -12.40 -1.30
C LEU A 264 -9.12 -13.15 0.03
N HIS A 265 -9.06 -14.47 -0.04
CA HIS A 265 -8.85 -15.33 1.12
C HIS A 265 -7.37 -15.66 1.31
N ALA A 266 -7.05 -16.24 2.47
CA ALA A 266 -5.70 -16.73 2.79
C ALA A 266 -5.15 -17.64 1.67
N GLY A 267 -3.88 -17.43 1.33
CA GLY A 267 -3.17 -18.10 0.25
C GLY A 267 -3.28 -17.42 -1.12
N TYR A 268 -4.26 -16.52 -1.31
CA TYR A 268 -4.46 -15.88 -2.61
C TYR A 268 -3.40 -14.79 -2.84
N THR A 269 -2.95 -14.68 -4.08
CA THR A 269 -2.12 -13.58 -4.56
C THR A 269 -2.93 -12.74 -5.53
N PHE A 270 -2.84 -11.42 -5.40
CA PHE A 270 -3.56 -10.48 -6.25
C PHE A 270 -2.59 -9.45 -6.80
N ILE A 271 -2.66 -9.18 -8.10
CA ILE A 271 -1.84 -8.18 -8.78
C ILE A 271 -2.79 -7.13 -9.32
N ILE A 272 -2.61 -5.90 -8.86
CA ILE A 272 -3.30 -4.73 -9.40
C ILE A 272 -2.35 -4.10 -10.40
N GLN A 273 -2.87 -3.88 -11.60
CA GLN A 273 -2.11 -3.44 -12.74
C GLN A 273 -1.63 -1.98 -12.62
N PRO A 274 -0.69 -1.52 -13.47
CA PRO A 274 -0.38 -0.10 -13.60
C PRO A 274 -1.57 0.62 -14.28
N ASP A 275 -1.56 1.96 -14.22
CA ASP A 275 -2.53 2.88 -14.85
C ASP A 275 -3.59 3.48 -13.93
N GLY A 276 -3.40 3.38 -12.61
CA GLY A 276 -4.18 4.16 -11.66
C GLY A 276 -5.58 3.61 -11.40
N MET A 277 -5.68 2.28 -11.30
CA MET A 277 -6.85 1.61 -10.72
C MET A 277 -7.28 2.30 -9.42
N ILE A 278 -8.58 2.58 -9.30
CA ILE A 278 -9.20 3.20 -8.12
C ILE A 278 -9.77 2.12 -7.20
#